data_AF-A0A7X7HN03-F1
#
_entry.id   AF-A0A7X7HN03-F1
#
_cell.length_a   1.000
_cell.length_b   1.000
_cell.length_c   1.000
_cell.angle_alpha   90.00
_cell.angle_beta   90.00
_cell.angle_gamma   90.00
#
_symmetry.space_group_name_H-M   'P 1'
#
loop_
_entity.id
_entity.type
_entity.pdbx_description
1 polymer ?
#
loop_
_entity_poly.entity_id
_entity_poly.type
_entity_poly.pdbx_seq_one_letter_code
_entity_poly.pdbx_strand_id
1 'polypeptide(L)'
;MSEKKGTSEKLLYCSFCGKSQHEVRKLIAGPSVFICDECIELCNDIIRDEAQAEPAASTRSGLPTPAEICQILDQYVIGQSRAKRILSVAVYNHYKRLRHKAKKDDVELSKSNILLVGPTGSGKTLLAQTLARLLNVPFVIADATTLTEAGYVGEDVENIIQKLLQ
;
A
#
# COMPACT_ATOMS: atom_id res chain seq x y z
N MET A 1 -21.42 -44.89 -51.83
CA MET A 1 -22.06 -43.56 -51.84
C MET A 1 -22.86 -43.48 -50.54
N SER A 2 -22.25 -43.11 -49.41
CA SER A 2 -21.94 -41.75 -48.94
C SER A 2 -23.19 -40.91 -48.68
N GLU A 3 -23.70 -40.97 -47.45
CA GLU A 3 -24.49 -39.88 -46.87
C GLU A 3 -23.92 -39.53 -45.49
N LYS A 4 -23.36 -38.33 -45.41
CA LYS A 4 -22.69 -37.73 -44.25
C LYS A 4 -23.74 -37.31 -43.21
N LYS A 5 -23.70 -37.88 -42.01
CA LYS A 5 -24.32 -37.27 -40.82
C LYS A 5 -23.45 -36.10 -40.37
N GLY A 6 -23.83 -34.88 -40.72
CA GLY A 6 -23.24 -33.66 -40.16
C GLY A 6 -23.68 -33.48 -38.72
N THR A 7 -22.78 -33.73 -37.77
CA THR A 7 -22.95 -33.35 -36.37
C THR A 7 -22.93 -31.82 -36.31
N SER A 8 -24.06 -31.21 -35.99
CA SER A 8 -24.18 -29.79 -35.70
C SER A 8 -23.45 -29.47 -34.39
N GLU A 9 -22.15 -29.24 -34.46
CA GLU A 9 -21.37 -28.67 -33.36
C GLU A 9 -21.99 -27.31 -33.00
N LYS A 10 -22.53 -27.20 -31.78
CA LYS A 10 -23.08 -25.95 -31.28
C LYS A 10 -21.94 -24.93 -31.21
N LEU A 11 -21.94 -23.99 -32.16
CA LEU A 11 -21.04 -22.84 -32.14
C LEU A 11 -21.19 -22.11 -30.81
N LEU A 12 -20.10 -22.02 -30.06
CA LEU A 12 -20.04 -21.32 -28.79
C LEU A 12 -19.73 -19.84 -29.05
N TYR A 13 -20.36 -18.95 -28.28
CA TYR A 13 -20.22 -17.51 -28.42
C TYR A 13 -19.76 -16.90 -27.09
N CYS A 14 -18.89 -15.90 -27.16
CA CYS A 14 -18.51 -15.11 -26.00
C CYS A 14 -19.71 -14.34 -25.46
N SER A 15 -19.99 -14.46 -24.17
CA SER A 15 -21.12 -13.80 -23.51
C SER A 15 -20.93 -12.28 -23.35
N PHE A 16 -19.72 -11.75 -23.60
CA PHE A 16 -19.40 -10.33 -23.45
C PHE A 16 -19.39 -9.59 -24.80
N CYS A 17 -18.71 -10.12 -25.82
CA CYS A 17 -18.59 -9.47 -27.13
C CYS A 17 -19.42 -10.12 -28.24
N GLY A 18 -20.02 -11.30 -28.00
CA GLY A 18 -20.84 -12.01 -28.97
C GLY A 18 -20.07 -12.73 -30.09
N LYS A 19 -18.73 -12.65 -30.11
CA LYS A 19 -17.89 -13.34 -31.10
C LYS A 19 -17.98 -14.85 -30.98
N SER A 20 -17.93 -15.54 -32.12
CA SER A 20 -17.93 -17.00 -32.16
C SER A 20 -16.56 -17.59 -31.79
N GLN A 21 -16.53 -18.87 -31.40
CA GLN A 21 -15.29 -19.59 -31.08
C GLN A 21 -14.24 -19.55 -32.22
N HIS A 22 -14.66 -19.37 -33.48
CA HIS A 22 -13.75 -19.29 -34.62
C HIS A 22 -13.17 -17.88 -34.85
N GLU A 23 -13.80 -16.86 -34.29
CA GLU A 23 -13.38 -15.45 -34.45
C GLU A 23 -12.37 -15.02 -33.38
N VAL A 24 -12.18 -15.83 -32.34
CA VAL A 24 -11.29 -15.54 -31.20
C VAL A 24 -10.22 -16.61 -31.08
N ARG A 25 -9.03 -16.23 -30.61
CA ARG A 25 -7.91 -17.16 -30.49
C ARG A 25 -8.13 -18.16 -29.35
N LYS A 26 -8.77 -17.73 -28.26
CA LYS A 26 -9.17 -18.62 -27.16
C LYS A 26 -10.55 -18.23 -26.63
N LEU A 27 -11.39 -19.24 -26.43
CA LEU A 27 -12.66 -19.12 -25.72
C LEU A 27 -12.62 -20.02 -24.48
N ILE A 28 -12.81 -19.43 -23.31
CA ILE A 28 -12.80 -20.13 -22.02
C ILE A 28 -14.25 -20.44 -21.64
N ALA A 29 -14.53 -21.71 -21.34
CA ALA A 29 -15.85 -22.19 -20.98
C ALA A 29 -16.00 -22.34 -19.46
N GLY A 30 -17.00 -21.65 -18.89
CA GLY A 30 -17.49 -21.88 -17.52
C GLY A 30 -18.83 -22.65 -17.52
N PRO A 31 -19.39 -22.94 -16.34
CA PRO A 31 -20.63 -23.73 -16.22
C PRO A 31 -21.83 -23.16 -16.98
N SER A 32 -21.93 -21.83 -17.09
CA SER A 32 -23.05 -21.14 -17.75
C SER A 32 -22.64 -19.93 -18.58
N VAL A 33 -21.33 -19.69 -18.77
CA VAL A 33 -20.80 -18.46 -19.38
C VAL A 33 -19.52 -18.76 -20.16
N PHE A 34 -19.29 -18.03 -21.24
CA PHE A 34 -18.09 -18.14 -22.06
C PHE A 34 -17.45 -16.77 -22.23
N ILE A 35 -16.12 -16.70 -22.12
CA ILE A 35 -15.37 -15.44 -22.28
C ILE A 35 -14.16 -15.66 -23.20
N CYS A 36 -13.92 -14.72 -24.12
CA CYS A 36 -12.76 -14.78 -25.01
C CYS A 36 -11.54 -14.07 -24.41
N ASP A 37 -10.37 -14.32 -24.99
CA ASP A 37 -9.11 -13.69 -24.62
C ASP A 37 -9.14 -12.16 -24.74
N GLU A 38 -9.74 -11.61 -25.79
CA GLU A 38 -9.87 -10.15 -25.96
C GLU A 38 -10.69 -9.50 -24.84
N CYS A 39 -11.81 -10.12 -24.42
CA CYS A 39 -12.63 -9.60 -23.33
C CYS A 39 -11.89 -9.71 -21.99
N ILE A 40 -11.07 -10.73 -21.79
CA ILE A 40 -10.23 -10.86 -20.59
C ILE A 40 -9.18 -9.73 -20.55
N GLU A 41 -8.56 -9.42 -21.68
CA GLU A 41 -7.61 -8.31 -21.79
C GLU A 41 -8.30 -6.98 -21.47
N LEU A 42 -9.45 -6.70 -22.10
CA LEU A 42 -10.21 -5.49 -21.84
C LEU A 42 -10.67 -5.38 -20.38
N CYS A 43 -11.19 -6.47 -19.79
CA CYS A 43 -11.57 -6.48 -18.38
C CYS A 43 -10.36 -6.26 -17.46
N ASN A 44 -9.21 -6.85 -17.78
CA ASN A 44 -7.98 -6.61 -17.01
C ASN A 44 -7.52 -5.15 -17.11
N ASP A 45 -7.66 -4.52 -18.27
CA ASP A 45 -7.30 -3.10 -18.45
C ASP A 45 -8.25 -2.18 -17.67
N ILE A 46 -9.55 -2.44 -17.71
CA ILE A 46 -10.53 -1.68 -16.89
C ILE A 46 -10.24 -1.82 -15.39
N ILE A 47 -9.95 -3.03 -14.92
CA ILE A 47 -9.59 -3.29 -13.51
C ILE A 47 -8.29 -2.57 -13.14
N ARG A 48 -7.31 -2.52 -14.05
CA ARG A 48 -6.05 -1.80 -13.83
C ARG A 48 -6.24 -0.29 -13.78
N ASP A 49 -7.09 0.26 -14.63
CA ASP A 49 -7.40 1.69 -14.67
C ASP A 49 -8.17 2.13 -13.43
N GLU A 50 -9.13 1.32 -12.94
CA GLU A 50 -9.80 1.59 -11.66
C GLU A 50 -8.84 1.51 -10.47
N ALA A 51 -7.89 0.56 -10.47
CA ALA A 51 -6.83 0.49 -9.46
C ALA A 51 -5.84 1.67 -9.52
N GLN A 52 -5.76 2.39 -10.63
CA GLN A 52 -4.98 3.62 -10.78
C GLN A 52 -5.79 4.89 -10.49
N ALA A 53 -7.12 4.82 -10.51
CA ALA A 53 -8.03 5.93 -10.23
C ALA A 53 -8.35 6.10 -8.73
N GLU A 54 -8.20 5.05 -7.91
CA GLU A 54 -7.86 5.27 -6.51
C GLU A 54 -6.46 5.92 -6.46
N PRO A 55 -6.17 6.87 -5.56
CA PRO A 55 -4.83 7.39 -5.38
C PRO A 55 -3.96 6.30 -4.74
N ALA A 56 -3.63 5.27 -5.51
CA ALA A 56 -2.41 4.52 -5.38
C ALA A 56 -1.31 5.61 -5.35
N ALA A 57 -0.56 5.81 -4.27
CA ALA A 57 0.20 4.77 -3.57
C ALA A 57 0.74 3.67 -4.53
N SER A 58 0.79 3.97 -5.83
CA SER A 58 1.39 3.21 -6.89
C SER A 58 2.88 3.39 -6.69
N THR A 59 3.40 2.52 -5.83
CA THR A 59 4.59 1.75 -6.13
C THR A 59 5.61 2.51 -6.99
N ARG A 60 6.16 3.59 -6.44
CA ARG A 60 7.59 3.82 -6.62
C ARG A 60 8.23 2.51 -6.14
N SER A 61 8.85 1.79 -7.06
CA SER A 61 9.35 0.43 -6.95
C SER A 61 10.40 0.22 -5.84
N GLY A 62 10.69 1.22 -5.03
CA GLY A 62 11.52 1.14 -3.84
C GLY A 62 10.98 2.02 -2.74
N LEU A 63 11.09 1.54 -1.50
CA LEU A 63 11.05 2.41 -0.33
C LEU A 63 12.16 3.47 -0.51
N PRO A 64 11.88 4.78 -0.34
CA PRO A 64 12.87 5.83 -0.58
C PRO A 64 14.10 5.59 0.29
N THR A 65 15.29 5.83 -0.27
CA THR A 65 16.52 5.61 0.48
C THR A 65 16.63 6.57 1.67
N PRO A 66 17.38 6.25 2.73
CA PRO A 66 17.58 7.17 3.84
C PRO A 66 18.13 8.54 3.40
N ALA A 67 18.91 8.58 2.32
CA ALA A 67 19.43 9.82 1.73
C ALA A 67 18.31 10.66 1.10
N GLU A 68 17.42 10.05 0.33
CA GLU A 68 16.25 10.73 -0.25
C GLU A 68 15.32 11.27 0.84
N ILE A 69 15.06 10.48 1.89
CA ILE A 69 14.23 10.94 3.02
C ILE A 69 14.89 12.14 3.71
N CYS A 70 16.20 12.12 3.93
CA CYS A 70 16.93 13.27 4.48
C CYS A 70 16.80 14.51 3.58
N GLN A 71 16.99 14.37 2.27
CA GLN A 71 16.91 15.48 1.33
C GLN A 71 15.53 16.13 1.32
N ILE A 72 14.46 15.34 1.42
CA ILE A 72 13.11 15.89 1.49
C ILE A 72 12.90 16.58 2.84
N LEU A 73 13.35 15.99 3.96
CA LEU A 73 13.30 16.64 5.27
C LEU A 73 14.10 17.95 5.32
N ASP A 74 15.18 18.07 4.54
CA ASP A 74 15.98 19.29 4.42
C ASP A 74 15.20 20.46 3.80
N GLN A 75 14.18 20.19 2.99
CA GLN A 75 13.34 21.24 2.38
C GLN A 75 12.41 21.91 3.39
N TYR A 76 12.07 21.24 4.50
CA TYR A 76 11.08 21.73 5.47
C TYR A 76 11.68 22.10 6.82
N VAL A 77 12.73 21.41 7.26
CA VAL A 77 13.38 21.65 8.55
C VAL A 77 14.81 22.08 8.28
N ILE A 78 15.25 23.23 8.76
CA ILE A 78 16.62 23.71 8.53
C ILE A 78 17.54 23.20 9.65
N GLY A 79 18.74 22.72 9.28
CA GLY A 79 19.70 22.15 10.23
C GLY A 79 19.31 20.77 10.75
N GLN A 80 19.60 20.45 12.01
CA GLN A 80 19.22 19.18 12.67
C GLN A 80 19.64 17.90 11.92
N SER A 81 20.79 17.93 11.23
CA SER A 81 21.25 16.86 10.33
C SER A 81 21.34 15.50 11.01
N ARG A 82 21.76 15.47 12.29
CA ARG A 82 21.82 14.23 13.09
C ARG A 82 20.44 13.61 13.27
N ALA A 83 19.42 14.40 13.62
CA ALA A 83 18.07 13.91 13.84
C ALA A 83 17.45 13.40 12.53
N LYS A 84 17.61 14.14 11.43
CA LYS A 84 17.12 13.73 10.10
C LYS A 84 17.73 12.41 9.64
N ARG A 85 19.04 12.22 9.82
CA ARG A 85 19.72 10.95 9.50
C ARG A 85 19.17 9.78 10.29
N ILE A 86 18.99 9.96 11.61
CA ILE A 86 18.43 8.91 12.49
C ILE A 86 17.01 8.56 12.08
N LEU A 87 16.14 9.57 11.88
CA LEU A 87 14.75 9.37 11.47
C LEU A 87 14.66 8.64 10.13
N SER A 88 15.46 9.06 9.16
CA SER A 88 15.48 8.47 7.82
C SER A 88 15.87 6.99 7.84
N VAL A 89 16.91 6.63 8.60
CA VAL A 89 17.32 5.22 8.76
C VAL A 89 16.26 4.42 9.51
N ALA A 90 15.71 4.97 10.59
CA ALA A 90 14.74 4.26 11.41
C ALA A 90 13.44 3.97 10.64
N VAL A 91 12.93 4.93 9.87
CA VAL A 91 11.77 4.72 8.99
C VAL A 91 12.10 3.69 7.92
N TYR A 92 13.25 3.83 7.26
CA TYR A 92 13.64 2.91 6.22
C TYR A 92 13.67 1.46 6.73
N ASN A 93 14.25 1.26 7.91
CA ASN A 93 14.28 -0.03 8.59
C ASN A 93 12.90 -0.49 9.06
N HIS A 94 12.03 0.43 9.50
CA HIS A 94 10.65 0.12 9.89
C HIS A 94 9.88 -0.55 8.74
N TYR A 95 9.95 0.01 7.54
CA TYR A 95 9.28 -0.57 6.38
C TYR A 95 9.97 -1.82 5.83
N LYS A 96 11.31 -1.89 5.87
CA LYS A 96 12.02 -3.14 5.57
C LYS A 96 11.52 -4.27 6.45
N ARG A 97 11.35 -4.00 7.75
CA ARG A 97 10.82 -4.96 8.71
C ARG A 97 9.37 -5.35 8.41
N LEU A 98 8.50 -4.40 8.04
CA LEU A 98 7.12 -4.71 7.65
C LEU A 98 7.08 -5.62 6.41
N ARG A 99 7.89 -5.33 5.40
CA ARG A 99 8.01 -6.17 4.20
C ARG A 99 8.63 -7.54 4.49
N HIS A 100 9.55 -7.63 5.46
CA HIS A 100 10.16 -8.88 5.87
C HIS A 100 9.20 -9.79 6.62
N LYS A 101 8.29 -9.26 7.46
CA LYS A 101 7.26 -10.06 8.13
C LYS A 101 6.34 -10.83 7.17
N ALA A 102 6.24 -10.41 5.91
CA ALA A 102 5.51 -11.14 4.87
C ALA A 102 6.28 -12.37 4.35
N LYS A 103 7.59 -12.45 4.58
CA LYS A 103 8.42 -13.62 4.28
C LYS A 103 8.57 -14.46 5.56
N LYS A 104 8.23 -15.74 5.48
CA LYS A 104 8.42 -16.73 6.57
C LYS A 104 9.92 -17.05 6.74
N ASP A 105 10.69 -16.10 7.22
CA ASP A 105 12.05 -16.35 7.74
C ASP A 105 11.99 -16.28 9.28
N ASP A 106 12.71 -17.19 9.96
CA ASP A 106 12.80 -17.30 11.42
C ASP A 106 13.56 -16.14 12.10
N VAL A 107 13.93 -15.10 11.34
CA VAL A 107 14.67 -13.94 11.85
C VAL A 107 13.70 -12.87 12.34
N GLU A 108 13.60 -12.74 13.67
CA GLU A 108 12.83 -11.68 14.30
C GLU A 108 13.57 -10.34 14.27
N LEU A 109 13.01 -9.36 13.54
CA LEU A 109 13.52 -7.99 13.50
C LEU A 109 12.90 -7.14 14.61
N SER A 110 13.73 -6.56 15.47
CA SER A 110 13.29 -5.72 16.59
C SER A 110 12.73 -4.36 16.15
N LYS A 111 11.86 -3.75 16.97
CA LYS A 111 11.35 -2.38 16.75
C LYS A 111 12.36 -1.38 17.29
N SER A 112 12.77 -0.40 16.48
CA SER A 112 13.54 0.74 16.95
C SER A 112 12.61 1.94 17.16
N ASN A 113 12.31 2.24 18.41
CA ASN A 113 11.64 3.49 18.78
C ASN A 113 12.67 4.62 18.87
N ILE A 114 12.23 5.87 18.73
CA ILE A 114 13.10 7.06 18.70
C ILE A 114 12.67 8.01 19.80
N LEU A 115 13.64 8.52 20.56
CA LEU A 115 13.47 9.63 21.48
C LEU A 115 14.14 10.88 20.88
N LEU A 116 13.36 11.94 20.67
CA LEU A 116 13.86 13.23 20.16
C LEU A 116 14.06 14.21 21.32
N VAL A 117 15.30 14.59 21.58
CA VAL A 117 15.67 15.56 22.62
C VAL A 117 16.16 16.85 21.98
N GLY A 118 15.64 17.99 22.44
CA GLY A 118 16.05 19.31 21.95
C GLY A 118 15.20 20.44 22.55
N PRO A 119 15.65 21.70 22.42
CA PRO A 119 14.96 22.87 22.99
C PRO A 119 13.57 23.08 22.38
N THR A 120 12.76 23.92 23.02
CA THR A 120 11.47 24.36 22.46
C THR A 120 11.68 25.04 21.11
N GLY A 121 10.72 24.91 20.18
CA GLY A 121 10.81 25.53 18.85
C GLY A 121 11.83 24.92 17.88
N SER A 122 12.59 23.88 18.24
CA SER A 122 13.64 23.31 17.39
C SER A 122 13.15 22.44 16.22
N GLY A 123 11.84 22.39 15.96
CA GLY A 123 11.25 21.62 14.85
C GLY A 123 10.99 20.14 15.10
N LYS A 124 10.98 19.66 16.36
CA LYS A 124 10.72 18.23 16.70
C LYS A 124 9.37 17.73 16.14
N THR A 125 8.29 18.47 16.39
CA THR A 125 6.95 18.13 15.89
C THR A 125 6.87 18.23 14.37
N LEU A 126 7.51 19.25 13.79
CA LEU A 126 7.54 19.46 12.34
C LEU A 126 8.28 18.33 11.61
N LEU A 127 9.36 17.80 12.18
CA LEU A 127 10.06 16.61 11.65
C LEU A 127 9.11 15.42 11.54
N ALA A 128 8.35 15.11 12.61
CA ALA A 128 7.43 13.98 12.63
C ALA A 128 6.27 14.17 11.63
N GLN A 129 5.66 15.35 11.58
CA GLN A 129 4.58 15.68 10.65
C GLN A 129 5.03 15.63 9.18
N THR A 130 6.23 16.11 8.88
CA THR A 130 6.78 16.10 7.52
C THR A 130 7.10 14.68 7.08
N LEU A 131 7.64 13.86 7.98
CA LEU A 131 7.92 12.44 7.73
C LEU A 131 6.63 11.66 7.42
N ALA A 132 5.56 11.89 8.19
CA ALA A 132 4.26 11.27 7.95
C ALA A 132 3.67 11.64 6.58
N ARG A 133 3.70 12.94 6.23
CA ARG A 133 3.25 13.42 4.91
C ARG A 133 4.06 12.83 3.77
N LEU A 134 5.37 12.72 3.91
CA LEU A 134 6.27 12.15 2.91
C LEU A 134 5.92 10.68 2.61
N LEU A 135 5.62 9.92 3.65
CA LEU A 135 5.40 8.48 3.57
C LEU A 135 3.94 8.10 3.31
N ASN A 136 3.05 9.08 3.31
CA ASN A 136 1.61 8.90 3.16
C ASN A 136 1.05 7.81 4.09
N VAL A 137 1.32 7.93 5.39
CA VAL A 137 0.84 6.98 6.41
C VAL A 137 0.00 7.63 7.49
N PRO A 138 -0.90 6.85 8.14
CA PRO A 138 -1.60 7.29 9.34
C PRO A 138 -0.61 7.80 10.39
N PHE A 139 -0.95 8.95 10.98
CA PHE A 139 -0.08 9.62 11.94
C PHE A 139 -0.92 10.33 13.00
N VAL A 140 -0.56 10.10 14.26
CA VAL A 140 -1.21 10.69 15.43
C VAL A 140 -0.19 11.45 16.26
N ILE A 141 -0.62 12.59 16.80
CA ILE A 141 0.13 13.34 17.81
C ILE A 141 -0.62 13.17 19.13
N ALA A 142 0.08 12.71 20.16
CA ALA A 142 -0.45 12.54 21.50
C ALA A 142 0.43 13.29 22.51
N ASP A 143 -0.19 13.84 23.55
CA ASP A 143 0.51 14.45 24.68
C ASP A 143 0.56 13.45 25.83
N ALA A 144 1.76 13.19 26.37
CA ALA A 144 1.90 12.26 27.48
C ALA A 144 1.36 12.84 28.80
N THR A 145 1.20 14.17 28.90
CA THR A 145 0.70 14.81 30.13
C THR A 145 -0.80 14.61 30.34
N THR A 146 -1.55 14.25 29.30
CA THR A 146 -2.99 13.95 29.38
C THR A 146 -3.28 12.50 29.74
N LEU A 147 -2.27 11.62 29.69
CA LEU A 147 -2.41 10.20 29.97
C LEU A 147 -2.44 9.94 31.47
N THR A 148 -3.48 9.23 31.91
CA THR A 148 -3.64 8.82 33.31
C THR A 148 -3.67 7.30 33.41
N GLU A 149 -3.39 6.78 34.61
CA GLU A 149 -3.54 5.34 34.88
C GLU A 149 -5.00 4.90 34.67
N ALA A 150 -5.20 3.64 34.28
CA ALA A 150 -6.52 3.06 34.07
C ALA A 150 -7.38 3.22 35.34
N GLY A 151 -8.58 3.79 35.17
CA GLY A 151 -9.51 4.06 36.27
C GLY A 151 -9.41 5.46 36.88
N TYR A 152 -8.52 6.33 36.40
CA TYR A 152 -8.50 7.75 36.72
C TYR A 152 -9.13 8.60 35.60
N VAL A 153 -9.55 9.83 35.93
CA VAL A 153 -10.13 10.77 34.97
C VAL A 153 -9.01 11.34 34.09
N GLY A 154 -8.93 10.90 32.84
CA GLY A 154 -7.94 11.34 31.84
C GLY A 154 -8.05 10.56 30.51
N GLU A 155 -7.11 10.76 29.59
CA GLU A 155 -7.07 10.00 28.33
C GLU A 155 -6.39 8.63 28.55
N ASP A 156 -7.00 7.55 28.04
CA ASP A 156 -6.40 6.21 28.00
C ASP A 156 -5.39 6.11 26.83
N VAL A 157 -4.38 5.25 26.98
CA VAL A 157 -3.44 4.86 25.92
C VAL A 157 -4.19 4.27 24.72
N GLU A 158 -5.29 3.56 24.93
CA GLU A 158 -6.10 2.99 23.84
C GLU A 158 -6.68 4.06 22.91
N ASN A 159 -7.00 5.26 23.43
CA ASN A 159 -7.50 6.36 22.63
C ASN A 159 -6.48 6.82 21.56
N ILE A 160 -5.18 6.68 21.84
CA ILE A 160 -4.13 7.02 20.86
C ILE A 160 -4.19 6.07 19.66
N ILE A 161 -4.43 4.78 19.91
CA ILE A 161 -4.55 3.77 18.85
C ILE A 161 -5.85 3.98 18.06
N GLN A 162 -6.95 4.30 18.73
CA GLN A 162 -8.21 4.62 18.07
C GLN A 162 -8.06 5.83 17.13
N LYS A 163 -7.40 6.90 17.58
CA LYS A 163 -7.09 8.08 16.75
C LYS A 163 -6.13 7.78 15.58
N LEU A 164 -5.34 6.70 15.65
CA LEU A 164 -4.45 6.29 14.57
C LEU A 164 -5.14 5.43 13.50
N LEU A 165 -6.21 4.72 13.89
CA LEU A 165 -6.98 3.84 13.00
C LEU A 165 -8.13 4.55 12.27
N GLN A 166 -8.65 5.65 12.84
CA GLN A 166 -9.60 6.54 12.19
C GLN A 166 -8.92 7.44 11.17
#